data_AF-A0A1M5TRN3-F1
#
_entry.id   AF-A0A1M5TRN3-F1
#
_cell.length_a   1.000
_cell.length_b   1.000
_cell.length_c   1.000
_cell.angle_alpha   90.00
_cell.angle_beta   90.00
_cell.angle_gamma   90.00
#
_symmetry.space_group_name_H-M   'P 1'
#
loop_
_entity.id
_entity.type
_entity.pdbx_description
1 polymer ?
#
loop_
_entity_poly.entity_id
_entity_poly.type
_entity_poly.pdbx_seq_one_letter_code
_entity_poly.pdbx_strand_id
1 'polypeptide(L)'
;MFSIIRRGSKFLVIESKNIHKLSEYFVNKLGAVRESCLVTAFREAGEEYTIIFLVEKVKEVIRCSECIDILIIKEEPDIILCKVLNDNIRECITFSRIAPRIIFMRTFGDIEKTIEKVKEDYIAEEGHIIDLLDNYNDKGTILAFTEKPLKKSMNLEDIYEKSLFIYEKYSDIFKKLRIHALKYLNAGLGNKDWYEIEIKIYDRYGAYKLHYERLLKVLEELELGFILGESWTKDYPRLFMAVGVYRIRFFTFYDPKYIKKILVGLEFLENGIRIVDYDVYYNRKKINWTDVIEDNLRSKNLLSQKYRKEIFLKLEEKEIKEIMDLEYKIIKTRD
;
A
#
# COMPACT_ATOMS: atom_id res chain seq x y z
N MET A 1 -4.83 7.78 0.55
CA MET A 1 -4.59 8.01 1.99
C MET A 1 -3.63 6.96 2.56
N PHE A 2 -2.76 7.35 3.50
CA PHE A 2 -1.78 6.47 4.15
C PHE A 2 -2.43 5.28 4.85
N SER A 3 -1.94 4.07 4.57
CA SER A 3 -2.44 2.84 5.15
C SER A 3 -1.37 2.21 6.05
N ILE A 4 -1.75 1.93 7.29
CA ILE A 4 -0.90 1.22 8.27
C ILE A 4 -1.27 -0.26 8.32
N ILE A 5 -2.53 -0.59 8.07
CA ILE A 5 -3.06 -1.95 8.19
C ILE A 5 -3.82 -2.27 6.91
N ARG A 6 -3.49 -3.40 6.29
CA ARG A 6 -4.10 -3.91 5.07
C ARG A 6 -4.51 -5.36 5.24
N ARG A 7 -5.57 -5.77 4.53
CA ARG A 7 -5.99 -7.17 4.49
C ARG A 7 -5.12 -7.94 3.50
N GLY A 8 -4.77 -9.17 3.80
CA GLY A 8 -4.25 -10.09 2.78
C GLY A 8 -5.37 -10.67 1.93
N SER A 9 -4.96 -11.36 0.86
CA SER A 9 -5.84 -12.22 0.06
C SER A 9 -6.52 -13.27 0.95
N LYS A 10 -7.65 -13.77 0.47
CA LYS A 10 -8.41 -14.81 1.18
C LYS A 10 -7.95 -16.16 0.71
N PHE A 11 -7.97 -17.15 1.60
CA PHE A 11 -7.55 -18.51 1.28
C PHE A 11 -8.74 -19.44 1.45
N LEU A 12 -9.11 -20.14 0.38
CA LEU A 12 -10.14 -21.16 0.39
C LEU A 12 -9.48 -22.50 0.10
N VAL A 13 -9.62 -23.46 1.01
CA VAL A 13 -9.14 -24.83 0.81
C VAL A 13 -10.32 -25.73 0.49
N ILE A 14 -10.22 -26.48 -0.61
CA ILE A 14 -11.27 -27.35 -1.10
C ILE A 14 -10.72 -28.77 -1.26
N GLU A 15 -11.38 -29.71 -0.60
CA GLU A 15 -11.16 -31.14 -0.79
C GLU A 15 -11.97 -31.63 -2.00
N SER A 16 -11.32 -32.35 -2.90
CA SER A 16 -11.96 -32.96 -4.05
C SER A 16 -11.36 -34.31 -4.40
N LYS A 17 -12.23 -35.26 -4.75
CA LYS A 17 -11.83 -36.55 -5.35
C LYS A 17 -11.59 -36.46 -6.85
N ASN A 18 -12.00 -35.35 -7.49
CA ASN A 18 -11.83 -35.10 -8.91
C ASN A 18 -11.32 -33.67 -9.12
N ILE A 19 -10.05 -33.46 -8.75
CA ILE A 19 -9.38 -32.16 -8.78
C ILE A 19 -9.31 -31.60 -10.20
N HIS A 20 -9.05 -32.44 -11.20
CA HIS A 20 -9.01 -32.00 -12.59
C HIS A 20 -10.34 -31.38 -13.03
N LYS A 21 -11.47 -32.08 -12.83
CA LYS A 21 -12.80 -31.54 -13.19
C LYS A 21 -13.11 -30.24 -12.45
N LEU A 22 -12.78 -30.17 -11.17
CA LEU A 22 -13.02 -28.98 -10.34
C LEU A 22 -12.14 -27.79 -10.75
N SER A 23 -10.86 -28.03 -11.05
CA SER A 23 -9.93 -27.02 -11.54
C SER A 23 -10.38 -26.46 -12.90
N GLU A 24 -10.75 -27.33 -13.83
CA GLU A 24 -11.29 -26.91 -15.14
C GLU A 24 -12.58 -26.08 -14.99
N TYR A 25 -13.43 -26.39 -14.01
CA TYR A 25 -14.60 -25.56 -13.70
C TYR A 25 -14.18 -24.14 -13.25
N PHE A 26 -13.25 -24.04 -12.31
CA PHE A 26 -12.77 -22.75 -11.82
C PHE A 26 -12.14 -21.92 -12.93
N VAL A 27 -11.29 -22.54 -13.78
CA VAL A 27 -10.62 -21.84 -14.88
C VAL A 27 -11.61 -21.43 -15.96
N ASN A 28 -12.36 -22.38 -16.54
CA ASN A 28 -13.16 -22.12 -17.74
C ASN A 28 -14.46 -21.37 -17.45
N LYS A 29 -15.08 -21.62 -16.29
CA LYS A 29 -16.40 -21.04 -15.96
C LYS A 29 -16.30 -19.84 -15.03
N LEU A 30 -15.37 -19.86 -14.08
CA LEU A 30 -15.20 -18.75 -13.12
C LEU A 30 -14.03 -17.82 -13.47
N GLY A 31 -13.26 -18.11 -14.52
CA GLY A 31 -12.16 -17.27 -14.96
C GLY A 31 -10.97 -17.26 -13.99
N ALA A 32 -10.80 -18.31 -13.20
CA ALA A 32 -9.63 -18.45 -12.33
C ALA A 32 -8.36 -18.68 -13.16
N VAL A 33 -7.22 -18.21 -12.63
CA VAL A 33 -5.90 -18.41 -13.22
C VAL A 33 -5.14 -19.46 -12.41
N ARG A 34 -4.51 -20.42 -13.10
CA ARG A 34 -3.65 -21.41 -12.45
C ARG A 34 -2.29 -20.80 -12.11
N GLU A 35 -1.84 -21.05 -10.90
CA GLU A 35 -0.54 -20.62 -10.40
C GLU A 35 0.37 -21.82 -10.13
N SER A 36 1.67 -21.65 -10.39
CA SER A 36 2.63 -22.74 -10.25
C SER A 36 3.02 -23.01 -8.80
N CYS A 37 2.96 -22.00 -7.93
CA CYS A 37 3.23 -22.16 -6.51
C CYS A 37 2.57 -21.05 -5.68
N LEU A 38 2.64 -21.20 -4.34
CA LEU A 38 2.11 -20.19 -3.43
C LEU A 38 2.78 -18.82 -3.61
N VAL A 39 4.08 -18.79 -3.90
CA VAL A 39 4.85 -17.55 -4.08
C VAL A 39 4.30 -16.72 -5.24
N THR A 40 4.03 -17.35 -6.39
CA THR A 40 3.44 -16.64 -7.54
C THR A 40 2.01 -16.23 -7.24
N ALA A 41 1.22 -17.11 -6.62
CA ALA A 41 -0.14 -16.78 -6.20
C ALA A 41 -0.20 -15.57 -5.26
N PHE A 42 0.71 -15.45 -4.29
CA PHE A 42 0.79 -14.29 -3.40
C PHE A 42 1.12 -12.99 -4.14
N ARG A 43 2.05 -13.06 -5.09
CA ARG A 43 2.47 -11.89 -5.87
C ARG A 43 1.32 -11.34 -6.71
N GLU A 44 0.59 -12.24 -7.38
CA GLU A 44 -0.49 -11.84 -8.29
C GLU A 44 -1.81 -11.54 -7.56
N ALA A 45 -2.04 -12.12 -6.37
CA ALA A 45 -3.27 -11.95 -5.61
C ALA A 45 -3.28 -10.68 -4.73
N GLY A 46 -4.11 -9.71 -5.11
CA GLY A 46 -4.44 -8.55 -4.29
C GLY A 46 -5.47 -8.82 -3.19
N GLU A 47 -5.97 -7.75 -2.56
CA GLU A 47 -7.01 -7.83 -1.51
C GLU A 47 -8.35 -8.39 -2.00
N GLU A 48 -8.64 -8.15 -3.27
CA GLU A 48 -9.89 -8.54 -3.93
C GLU A 48 -9.84 -9.98 -4.47
N TYR A 49 -8.74 -10.69 -4.23
CA TYR A 49 -8.52 -12.03 -4.72
C TYR A 49 -8.68 -13.08 -3.62
N THR A 50 -9.20 -14.23 -4.04
CA THR A 50 -9.19 -15.47 -3.28
C THR A 50 -8.22 -16.44 -3.93
N ILE A 51 -7.28 -16.94 -3.14
CA ILE A 51 -6.40 -18.04 -3.50
C ILE A 51 -7.12 -19.34 -3.09
N ILE A 52 -7.37 -20.21 -4.06
CA ILE A 52 -8.02 -21.50 -3.88
C ILE A 52 -6.96 -22.59 -3.91
N PHE A 53 -6.90 -23.39 -2.85
CA PHE A 53 -6.08 -24.60 -2.76
C PHE A 53 -6.95 -25.83 -2.98
N LEU A 54 -6.59 -26.64 -3.97
CA LEU A 54 -7.22 -27.94 -4.21
C LEU A 54 -6.36 -29.05 -3.61
N VAL A 55 -6.97 -29.86 -2.76
CA VAL A 55 -6.30 -30.99 -2.08
C VAL A 55 -7.14 -32.26 -2.20
N GLU A 56 -6.49 -33.42 -2.14
CA GLU A 56 -7.18 -34.71 -2.10
C GLU A 56 -7.88 -34.98 -0.77
N LYS A 57 -7.27 -34.52 0.33
CA LYS A 57 -7.79 -34.72 1.68
C LYS A 57 -7.43 -33.55 2.57
N VAL A 58 -8.44 -32.92 3.16
CA VAL A 58 -8.24 -31.81 4.08
C VAL A 58 -7.81 -32.34 5.44
N LYS A 59 -6.76 -31.70 5.97
CA LYS A 59 -6.26 -31.85 7.33
C LYS A 59 -6.50 -30.55 8.11
N GLU A 60 -6.37 -30.64 9.44
CA GLU A 60 -6.47 -29.45 10.31
C GLU A 60 -5.45 -28.39 9.90
N VAL A 61 -4.23 -28.83 9.57
CA VAL A 61 -3.15 -28.01 9.01
C VAL A 61 -2.77 -28.61 7.65
N ILE A 62 -2.64 -27.76 6.64
CA ILE A 62 -2.32 -28.19 5.27
C ILE A 62 -1.08 -27.44 4.84
N ARG A 63 -0.06 -28.19 4.43
CA ARG A 63 1.15 -27.58 3.88
C ARG A 63 0.93 -27.27 2.41
N CYS A 64 1.53 -26.20 1.93
CA CYS A 64 1.45 -25.79 0.54
C CYS A 64 1.96 -26.87 -0.42
N SER A 65 2.93 -27.69 0.01
CA SER A 65 3.44 -28.84 -0.75
C SER A 65 2.41 -29.96 -0.94
N GLU A 66 1.34 -30.00 -0.15
CA GLU A 66 0.25 -30.97 -0.25
C GLU A 66 -0.89 -30.50 -1.18
N CYS A 67 -0.81 -29.25 -1.64
CA CYS A 67 -1.75 -28.70 -2.61
C CYS A 67 -1.45 -29.24 -4.00
N ILE A 68 -2.47 -29.81 -4.65
CA ILE A 68 -2.36 -30.38 -6.00
C ILE A 68 -2.51 -29.31 -7.06
N ASP A 69 -3.36 -28.31 -6.78
CA ASP A 69 -3.55 -27.16 -7.66
C ASP A 69 -3.77 -25.89 -6.84
N ILE A 70 -3.27 -24.77 -7.36
CA ILE A 70 -3.37 -23.45 -6.75
C ILE A 70 -3.96 -22.51 -7.79
N LEU A 71 -5.11 -21.94 -7.47
CA LEU A 71 -5.85 -21.07 -8.37
C LEU A 71 -6.03 -19.70 -7.74
N ILE A 72 -5.99 -18.65 -8.54
CA ILE A 72 -6.34 -17.30 -8.10
C ILE A 72 -7.59 -16.83 -8.84
N ILE A 73 -8.50 -16.20 -8.11
CA ILE A 73 -9.72 -15.65 -8.68
C ILE A 73 -10.03 -14.31 -8.00
N LYS A 74 -10.40 -13.32 -8.80
CA LYS A 74 -10.82 -12.00 -8.32
C LYS A 74 -12.29 -12.04 -7.88
N GLU A 75 -12.56 -12.73 -6.78
CA GLU A 75 -13.90 -12.91 -6.24
C GLU A 75 -13.84 -13.28 -4.75
N GLU A 76 -14.94 -13.03 -4.04
CA GLU A 76 -15.11 -13.36 -2.63
C GLU A 76 -15.37 -14.86 -2.39
N PRO A 77 -14.83 -15.48 -1.32
CA PRO A 77 -14.98 -16.92 -1.06
C PRO A 77 -16.42 -17.41 -0.96
N ASP A 78 -17.30 -16.61 -0.36
CA ASP A 78 -18.73 -16.90 -0.24
C ASP A 78 -19.43 -16.89 -1.62
N ILE A 79 -19.10 -15.92 -2.48
CA ILE A 79 -19.63 -15.89 -3.85
C ILE A 79 -19.13 -17.10 -4.65
N ILE A 80 -17.86 -17.48 -4.50
CA ILE A 80 -17.29 -18.67 -5.14
C ILE A 80 -18.04 -19.93 -4.69
N LEU A 81 -18.25 -20.11 -3.39
CA LEU A 81 -18.98 -21.26 -2.84
C LEU A 81 -20.45 -21.27 -3.28
N CYS A 82 -21.11 -20.11 -3.35
CA CYS A 82 -22.47 -20.01 -3.89
C CYS A 82 -22.54 -20.45 -5.36
N LYS A 83 -21.59 -20.03 -6.21
CA LYS A 83 -21.52 -20.45 -7.62
C LYS A 83 -21.33 -21.96 -7.73
N VAL A 84 -20.41 -22.52 -6.96
CA VAL A 84 -20.16 -23.97 -6.87
C VAL A 84 -21.43 -24.75 -6.49
N LEU A 85 -22.18 -24.27 -5.49
CA LEU A 85 -23.42 -24.91 -5.04
C LEU A 85 -24.52 -24.86 -6.10
N ASN A 86 -24.67 -23.74 -6.79
CA ASN A 86 -25.73 -23.52 -7.78
C ASN A 86 -25.42 -24.13 -9.15
N ASP A 87 -24.15 -24.31 -9.49
CA ASP A 87 -23.70 -24.82 -10.79
C ASP A 87 -23.65 -26.35 -10.87
N ASN A 88 -24.15 -27.06 -9.85
CA ASN A 88 -24.12 -28.53 -9.76
C ASN A 88 -22.72 -29.12 -10.00
N ILE A 89 -21.68 -28.49 -9.43
CA ILE A 89 -20.33 -29.06 -9.35
C ILE A 89 -19.99 -29.54 -7.93
N ARG A 90 -20.93 -29.33 -6.99
CA ARG A 90 -20.81 -29.69 -5.57
C ARG A 90 -20.42 -31.15 -5.37
N GLU A 91 -20.85 -32.07 -6.22
CA GLU A 91 -20.50 -33.49 -6.10
C GLU A 91 -19.01 -33.77 -6.22
N CYS A 92 -18.25 -32.82 -6.77
CA CYS A 92 -16.79 -32.89 -6.82
C CYS A 92 -16.14 -32.47 -5.49
N ILE A 93 -16.86 -31.77 -4.63
CA ILE A 93 -16.34 -31.21 -3.37
C ILE A 93 -16.84 -32.04 -2.19
N THR A 94 -15.91 -32.58 -1.42
CA THR A 94 -16.21 -33.35 -0.22
C THR A 94 -16.15 -32.49 1.04
N PHE A 95 -15.26 -31.49 1.06
CA PHE A 95 -15.06 -30.60 2.20
C PHE A 95 -14.51 -29.25 1.74
N SER A 96 -14.79 -28.18 2.49
CA SER A 96 -14.14 -26.88 2.27
C SER A 96 -13.97 -26.14 3.59
N ARG A 97 -12.90 -25.34 3.69
CA ARG A 97 -12.66 -24.43 4.81
C ARG A 97 -11.83 -23.24 4.39
N ILE A 98 -11.78 -22.22 5.24
CA ILE A 98 -10.86 -21.10 5.09
C ILE A 98 -9.49 -21.48 5.68
N ALA A 99 -8.41 -20.92 5.15
CA ALA A 99 -7.07 -21.02 5.75
C ALA A 99 -6.80 -19.80 6.67
N PRO A 100 -5.73 -19.78 7.47
CA PRO A 100 -5.38 -18.61 8.28
C PRO A 100 -5.40 -17.33 7.44
N ARG A 101 -6.06 -16.29 7.92
CA ARG A 101 -6.10 -15.01 7.22
C ARG A 101 -4.88 -14.18 7.58
N ILE A 102 -4.42 -13.39 6.61
CA ILE A 102 -3.25 -12.52 6.78
C ILE A 102 -3.71 -11.06 6.93
N ILE A 103 -3.03 -10.36 7.82
CA ILE A 103 -3.07 -8.91 7.98
C ILE A 103 -1.65 -8.42 7.72
N PHE A 104 -1.53 -7.37 6.92
CA PHE A 104 -0.26 -6.69 6.69
C PHE A 104 -0.22 -5.41 7.51
N MET A 105 0.86 -5.21 8.27
CA MET A 105 1.13 -3.99 9.01
C MET A 105 2.35 -3.29 8.42
N ARG A 106 2.17 -2.02 8.05
CA ARG A 106 3.28 -1.17 7.65
C ARG A 106 4.02 -0.66 8.88
N THR A 107 5.32 -0.85 8.90
CA THR A 107 6.23 -0.45 9.99
C THR A 107 7.27 0.53 9.48
N PHE A 108 7.87 1.29 10.39
CA PHE A 108 8.94 2.24 10.08
C PHE A 108 10.01 2.19 11.15
N GLY A 109 11.27 2.23 10.73
CA GLY A 109 12.39 2.25 11.65
C GLY A 109 12.62 0.87 12.25
N ASP A 110 12.46 0.75 13.56
CA ASP A 110 12.77 -0.46 14.31
C ASP A 110 11.56 -1.44 14.28
N ILE A 111 11.58 -2.36 13.32
CA ILE A 111 10.51 -3.35 13.14
C ILE A 111 10.41 -4.28 14.36
N GLU A 112 11.54 -4.65 14.95
CA GLU A 112 11.59 -5.54 16.13
C GLU A 112 10.84 -4.93 17.32
N LYS A 113 11.04 -3.64 17.60
CA LYS A 113 10.26 -2.95 18.63
C LYS A 113 8.76 -2.94 18.35
N THR A 114 8.39 -2.87 17.07
CA THR A 114 6.97 -2.96 16.69
C THR A 114 6.42 -4.35 16.97
N ILE A 115 7.18 -5.39 16.61
CA ILE A 115 6.84 -6.80 16.88
C ILE A 115 6.70 -7.04 18.39
N GLU A 116 7.67 -6.61 19.19
CA GLU A 116 7.64 -6.69 20.66
C GLU A 116 6.39 -6.01 21.21
N LYS A 117 6.06 -4.80 20.73
CA LYS A 117 4.88 -4.07 21.18
C LYS A 117 3.58 -4.77 20.85
N VAL A 118 3.51 -5.49 19.73
CA VAL A 118 2.34 -6.32 19.39
C VAL A 118 2.30 -7.55 20.32
N LYS A 119 3.43 -8.22 20.58
CA LYS A 119 3.50 -9.39 21.47
C LYS A 119 3.16 -9.08 22.93
N GLU A 120 3.30 -7.83 23.37
CA GLU A 120 2.80 -7.38 24.69
C GLU A 120 1.26 -7.39 24.76
N ASP A 121 0.59 -7.09 23.64
CA ASP A 121 -0.86 -6.96 23.58
C ASP A 121 -1.57 -8.28 23.23
N TYR A 122 -0.87 -9.25 22.63
CA TYR A 122 -1.44 -10.50 22.14
C TYR A 122 -0.58 -11.73 22.40
N ILE A 123 -1.22 -12.87 22.63
CA ILE A 123 -0.57 -14.18 22.64
C ILE A 123 -0.28 -14.56 21.19
N ALA A 124 1.01 -14.60 20.84
CA ALA A 124 1.44 -14.82 19.47
C ALA A 124 2.72 -15.67 19.38
N GLU A 125 2.77 -16.52 18.35
CA GLU A 125 3.97 -17.27 17.95
C GLU A 125 4.67 -16.57 16.79
N GLU A 126 6.00 -16.56 16.82
CA GLU A 126 6.83 -15.93 15.81
C GLU A 126 7.31 -16.94 14.78
N GLY A 127 7.31 -16.56 13.50
CA GLY A 127 7.82 -17.41 12.43
C GLY A 127 7.79 -16.71 11.08
N HIS A 128 8.33 -17.37 10.06
CA HIS A 128 8.23 -16.88 8.70
C HIS A 128 6.81 -17.06 8.16
N ILE A 129 6.32 -16.14 7.31
CA ILE A 129 4.92 -16.12 6.85
C ILE A 129 4.46 -17.44 6.22
N ILE A 130 5.33 -18.09 5.43
CA ILE A 130 5.03 -19.37 4.79
C ILE A 130 4.97 -20.50 5.81
N ASP A 131 5.89 -20.52 6.78
CA ASP A 131 5.89 -21.53 7.84
C ASP A 131 4.65 -21.40 8.72
N LEU A 132 4.18 -20.17 8.96
CA LEU A 132 2.95 -19.94 9.72
C LEU A 132 1.71 -20.43 8.94
N LEU A 133 1.67 -20.25 7.62
CA LEU A 133 0.60 -20.80 6.78
C LEU A 133 0.61 -22.33 6.78
N ASP A 134 1.80 -22.92 6.73
CA ASP A 134 2.00 -24.38 6.65
C ASP A 134 1.80 -25.12 7.99
N ASN A 135 1.87 -24.41 9.12
CA ASN A 135 1.80 -25.02 10.46
C ASN A 135 0.54 -24.67 11.24
N TYR A 136 -0.27 -23.70 10.80
CA TYR A 136 -1.46 -23.26 11.51
C TYR A 136 -2.74 -23.32 10.67
N ASN A 137 -3.87 -22.97 11.29
CA ASN A 137 -5.20 -23.04 10.69
C ASN A 137 -6.03 -21.78 10.95
N ASP A 138 -7.30 -21.83 10.58
CA ASP A 138 -8.27 -20.74 10.66
C ASP A 138 -8.69 -20.33 12.09
N LYS A 139 -8.13 -20.98 13.13
CA LYS A 139 -8.35 -20.60 14.53
C LYS A 139 -7.59 -19.33 14.94
N GLY A 140 -6.66 -18.86 14.12
CA GLY A 140 -5.89 -17.64 14.38
C GLY A 140 -5.68 -16.78 13.14
N THR A 141 -4.85 -15.76 13.30
CA THR A 141 -4.59 -14.73 12.30
C THR A 141 -3.10 -14.50 12.17
N ILE A 142 -2.62 -14.44 10.94
CA ILE A 142 -1.23 -14.10 10.66
C ILE A 142 -1.11 -12.58 10.53
N LEU A 143 -0.17 -11.98 11.25
CA LEU A 143 0.24 -10.59 11.12
C LEU A 143 1.64 -10.55 10.50
N ALA A 144 1.74 -10.05 9.29
CA ALA A 144 2.99 -9.85 8.57
C ALA A 144 3.37 -8.37 8.55
N PHE A 145 4.67 -8.07 8.57
CA PHE A 145 5.19 -6.71 8.64
C PHE A 145 5.91 -6.33 7.35
N THR A 146 5.87 -5.06 6.97
CA THR A 146 6.60 -4.53 5.80
C THR A 146 6.87 -3.04 5.96
N GLU A 147 7.92 -2.53 5.32
CA GLU A 147 8.15 -1.08 5.19
C GLU A 147 7.52 -0.50 3.92
N LYS A 148 7.13 -1.36 2.96
CA LYS A 148 6.56 -0.94 1.68
C LYS A 148 5.16 -0.34 1.86
N PRO A 149 4.78 0.62 0.98
CA PRO A 149 3.41 1.10 0.91
C PRO A 149 2.42 -0.05 0.69
N LEU A 150 1.33 -0.07 1.46
CA LEU A 150 0.42 -1.20 1.46
C LEU A 150 -0.52 -1.21 0.26
N LYS A 151 -0.76 -0.07 -0.39
CA LYS A 151 -1.58 0.00 -1.62
C LYS A 151 -1.03 -0.81 -2.80
N LYS A 152 0.26 -1.14 -2.80
CA LYS A 152 0.93 -1.82 -3.92
C LYS A 152 0.79 -3.33 -3.83
N SER A 153 1.03 -4.01 -4.95
CA SER A 153 1.30 -5.45 -4.89
C SER A 153 2.49 -5.70 -3.95
N MET A 154 2.41 -6.75 -3.15
CA MET A 154 3.46 -7.14 -2.22
C MET A 154 3.98 -8.49 -2.64
N ASN A 155 5.30 -8.58 -2.82
CA ASN A 155 5.96 -9.86 -2.98
C ASN A 155 6.33 -10.43 -1.61
N LEU A 156 6.67 -11.72 -1.55
CA LEU A 156 7.18 -12.32 -0.32
C LEU A 156 8.51 -11.69 0.13
N GLU A 157 9.35 -11.23 -0.80
CA GLU A 157 10.61 -10.56 -0.45
C GLU A 157 10.40 -9.16 0.17
N ASP A 158 9.19 -8.61 0.04
CA ASP A 158 8.83 -7.32 0.61
C ASP A 158 8.30 -7.42 2.03
N ILE A 159 8.02 -8.66 2.47
CA ILE A 159 7.57 -8.97 3.82
C ILE A 159 8.81 -9.19 4.68
N TYR A 160 8.77 -8.63 5.89
CA TYR A 160 9.82 -8.83 6.87
C TYR A 160 9.94 -10.30 7.26
N GLU A 161 11.15 -10.76 7.55
CA GLU A 161 11.46 -12.17 7.80
C GLU A 161 10.62 -12.79 8.94
N LYS A 162 10.24 -11.96 9.93
CA LYS A 162 9.38 -12.34 11.05
C LYS A 162 7.95 -11.89 10.82
N SER A 163 7.04 -12.81 11.04
CA SER A 163 5.60 -12.63 11.14
C SER A 163 5.09 -13.24 12.45
N LEU A 164 3.86 -12.91 12.84
CA LEU A 164 3.23 -13.41 14.04
C LEU A 164 1.96 -14.20 13.72
N PHE A 165 1.79 -15.37 14.34
CA PHE A 165 0.50 -16.05 14.40
C PHE A 165 -0.17 -15.72 15.73
N ILE A 166 -1.28 -14.99 15.67
CA ILE A 166 -2.05 -14.54 16.84
C ILE A 166 -3.24 -15.49 17.03
N TYR A 167 -3.38 -16.05 18.23
CA TYR A 167 -4.46 -17.00 18.59
C TYR A 167 -5.83 -16.33 18.83
N GLU A 168 -6.22 -15.43 17.94
CA GLU A 168 -7.51 -14.76 17.93
C GLU A 168 -8.09 -14.70 16.52
N LYS A 169 -9.41 -14.61 16.44
CA LYS A 169 -10.13 -14.52 15.16
C LYS A 169 -9.79 -13.24 14.42
N TYR A 170 -9.70 -13.35 13.10
CA TYR A 170 -9.34 -12.26 12.20
C TYR A 170 -10.15 -10.98 12.41
N SER A 171 -11.47 -11.08 12.58
CA SER A 171 -12.34 -9.91 12.73
C SER A 171 -11.98 -9.05 13.94
N ASP A 172 -11.63 -9.71 15.04
CA ASP A 172 -11.36 -9.07 16.32
C ASP A 172 -9.98 -8.41 16.30
N ILE A 173 -8.97 -9.15 15.83
CA ILE A 173 -7.61 -8.64 15.64
C ILE A 173 -7.59 -7.48 14.65
N PHE A 174 -8.22 -7.63 13.49
CA PHE A 174 -8.22 -6.56 12.49
C PHE A 174 -8.82 -5.26 13.02
N LYS A 175 -9.91 -5.35 13.81
CA LYS A 175 -10.52 -4.17 14.45
C LYS A 175 -9.59 -3.55 15.49
N LYS A 176 -9.03 -4.36 16.40
CA LYS A 176 -8.12 -3.89 17.47
C LYS A 176 -6.84 -3.28 16.88
N LEU A 177 -6.22 -3.94 15.91
CA LEU A 177 -5.02 -3.44 15.22
C LEU A 177 -5.27 -2.10 14.53
N ARG A 178 -6.43 -1.92 13.88
CA ARG A 178 -6.78 -0.63 13.26
C ARG A 178 -6.94 0.50 14.28
N ILE A 179 -7.56 0.23 15.43
CA ILE A 179 -7.73 1.21 16.51
C ILE A 179 -6.37 1.62 17.08
N HIS A 180 -5.46 0.65 17.25
CA HIS A 180 -4.14 0.86 17.83
C HIS A 180 -3.03 1.02 16.78
N ALA A 181 -3.35 1.26 15.51
CA ALA A 181 -2.37 1.25 14.41
C ALA A 181 -1.21 2.23 14.65
N LEU A 182 -1.53 3.45 15.10
CA LEU A 182 -0.53 4.46 15.43
C LEU A 182 0.32 4.10 16.66
N LYS A 183 -0.23 3.35 17.63
CA LYS A 183 0.53 2.87 18.79
C LYS A 183 1.69 1.98 18.34
N TYR A 184 1.42 1.00 17.47
CA TYR A 184 2.45 0.08 16.97
C TYR A 184 3.44 0.79 16.04
N LEU A 185 2.93 1.62 15.13
CA LEU A 185 3.80 2.38 14.23
C LEU A 185 4.77 3.29 15.01
N ASN A 186 4.31 3.97 16.05
CA ASN A 186 5.17 4.82 16.88
C ASN A 186 6.20 4.03 17.69
N ALA A 187 5.92 2.76 18.03
CA ALA A 187 6.90 1.93 18.72
C ALA A 187 8.17 1.71 17.87
N GLY A 188 8.00 1.52 16.55
CA GLY A 188 9.13 1.40 15.62
C GLY A 188 9.85 2.71 15.31
N LEU A 189 9.13 3.85 15.30
CA LEU A 189 9.73 5.17 15.11
C LEU A 189 10.66 5.57 16.27
N GLY A 190 10.48 5.01 17.46
CA GLY A 190 11.26 5.33 18.65
C GLY A 190 11.08 6.79 19.06
N ASN A 191 12.19 7.54 19.13
CA ASN A 191 12.17 8.98 19.49
C ASN A 191 11.95 9.91 18.28
N LYS A 192 11.66 9.38 17.09
CA LYS A 192 11.38 10.22 15.93
C LYS A 192 9.96 10.74 16.00
N ASP A 193 9.83 12.05 16.17
CA ASP A 193 8.54 12.71 16.09
C ASP A 193 8.03 12.73 14.65
N TRP A 194 6.71 12.72 14.53
CA TRP A 194 6.04 13.08 13.30
C TRP A 194 6.25 14.57 13.02
N TYR A 195 6.44 14.89 11.75
CA TYR A 195 6.57 16.25 11.26
C TYR A 195 5.22 16.78 10.80
N GLU A 196 4.77 17.87 11.41
CA GLU A 196 3.74 18.72 10.84
C GLU A 196 4.39 19.76 9.92
N ILE A 197 4.10 19.68 8.63
CA ILE A 197 4.59 20.61 7.62
C ILE A 197 3.44 21.32 6.92
N GLU A 198 3.69 22.52 6.41
CA GLU A 198 2.75 23.21 5.53
C GLU A 198 3.30 23.19 4.10
N ILE A 199 2.50 22.67 3.17
CA ILE A 199 2.77 22.74 1.74
C ILE A 199 1.93 23.88 1.14
N LYS A 200 2.57 24.83 0.48
CA LYS A 200 1.91 25.92 -0.23
C LYS A 200 2.04 25.74 -1.73
N ILE A 201 0.92 25.85 -2.44
CA ILE A 201 0.84 25.78 -3.90
C ILE A 201 0.71 27.20 -4.45
N TYR A 202 1.68 27.62 -5.27
CA TYR A 202 1.60 28.84 -6.04
C TYR A 202 1.44 28.49 -7.52
N ASP A 203 0.38 29.01 -8.11
CA ASP A 203 0.12 28.85 -9.53
C ASP A 203 -0.20 30.20 -10.19
N ARG A 204 0.45 30.44 -11.32
CA ARG A 204 0.27 31.65 -12.12
C ARG A 204 -0.98 31.59 -13.00
N TYR A 205 -1.40 30.39 -13.42
CA TYR A 205 -2.41 30.20 -14.47
C TYR A 205 -3.79 29.78 -13.93
N GLY A 206 -3.97 29.70 -12.60
CA GLY A 206 -5.28 29.46 -11.98
C GLY A 206 -5.76 28.00 -12.00
N ALA A 207 -4.93 27.06 -12.43
CA ALA A 207 -5.12 25.60 -12.42
C ALA A 207 -4.89 24.95 -11.04
N TYR A 208 -5.14 25.68 -9.94
CA TYR A 208 -4.87 25.24 -8.56
C TYR A 208 -5.42 23.86 -8.23
N LYS A 209 -6.68 23.60 -8.63
CA LYS A 209 -7.33 22.30 -8.39
C LYS A 209 -6.55 21.15 -9.02
N LEU A 210 -6.08 21.32 -10.26
CA LEU A 210 -5.33 20.30 -10.97
C LEU A 210 -3.94 20.08 -10.35
N HIS A 211 -3.28 21.16 -9.92
CA HIS A 211 -2.01 21.06 -9.18
C HIS A 211 -2.18 20.33 -7.85
N TYR A 212 -3.23 20.66 -7.10
CA TYR A 212 -3.59 19.99 -5.87
C TYR A 212 -3.89 18.51 -6.10
N GLU A 213 -4.75 18.15 -7.07
CA GLU A 213 -5.06 16.75 -7.40
C GLU A 213 -3.80 15.96 -7.78
N ARG A 214 -2.91 16.56 -8.58
CA ARG A 214 -1.63 15.94 -8.96
C ARG A 214 -0.71 15.73 -7.76
N LEU A 215 -0.62 16.72 -6.87
CA LEU A 215 0.16 16.60 -5.64
C LEU A 215 -0.40 15.50 -4.74
N LEU A 216 -1.71 15.52 -4.49
CA LEU A 216 -2.39 14.51 -3.69
C LEU A 216 -2.11 13.12 -4.21
N LYS A 217 -2.30 12.90 -5.52
CA LYS A 217 -2.08 11.60 -6.14
C LYS A 217 -0.71 11.04 -5.78
N VAL A 218 0.34 11.84 -5.95
CA VAL A 218 1.72 11.42 -5.62
C VAL A 218 1.89 11.18 -4.12
N LEU A 219 1.40 12.05 -3.24
CA LEU A 219 1.48 11.85 -1.79
C LEU A 219 0.75 10.57 -1.34
N GLU A 220 -0.35 10.23 -2.00
CA GLU A 220 -1.19 9.10 -1.69
C GLU A 220 -0.67 7.76 -2.21
N GLU A 221 -0.11 7.71 -3.42
CA GLU A 221 0.44 6.46 -3.98
C GLU A 221 1.80 6.12 -3.40
N LEU A 222 2.56 7.12 -3.00
CA LEU A 222 3.78 6.93 -2.21
C LEU A 222 3.49 6.73 -0.72
N GLU A 223 2.23 6.90 -0.28
CA GLU A 223 1.79 6.84 1.11
C GLU A 223 2.74 7.60 2.05
N LEU A 224 2.87 8.91 1.81
CA LEU A 224 3.85 9.77 2.50
C LEU A 224 3.34 10.35 3.83
N GLY A 225 2.05 10.20 4.14
CA GLY A 225 1.45 10.76 5.35
C GLY A 225 -0.02 11.11 5.22
N PHE A 226 -0.49 12.00 6.08
CA PHE A 226 -1.88 12.41 6.20
C PHE A 226 -2.07 13.91 5.99
N ILE A 227 -3.24 14.29 5.49
CA ILE A 227 -3.64 15.69 5.42
C ILE A 227 -4.46 16.03 6.66
N LEU A 228 -4.01 17.02 7.42
CA LEU A 228 -4.70 17.49 8.62
C LEU A 228 -5.69 18.61 8.32
N GLY A 229 -5.49 19.34 7.22
CA GLY A 229 -6.39 20.41 6.84
C GLY A 229 -5.91 21.16 5.61
N GLU A 230 -6.86 21.85 4.98
CA GLU A 230 -6.64 22.57 3.74
C GLU A 230 -7.34 23.92 3.81
N SER A 231 -6.70 24.94 3.24
CA SER A 231 -7.24 26.30 3.31
C SER A 231 -6.65 27.18 2.22
N TRP A 232 -7.46 28.08 1.68
CA TRP A 232 -6.97 29.26 0.99
C TRP A 232 -6.35 30.24 2.00
N THR A 233 -5.16 30.74 1.69
CA THR A 233 -4.52 31.81 2.46
C THR A 233 -3.96 32.86 1.52
N LYS A 234 -3.62 34.03 2.07
CA LYS A 234 -2.86 35.05 1.37
C LYS A 234 -1.40 34.94 1.80
N ASP A 235 -0.50 35.06 0.84
CA ASP A 235 0.93 35.19 1.10
C ASP A 235 1.44 36.53 0.56
N TYR A 236 2.53 37.02 1.15
CA TYR A 236 3.13 38.31 0.83
C TYR A 236 4.58 38.12 0.41
N PRO A 237 4.85 37.57 -0.80
CA PRO A 237 6.22 37.36 -1.29
C PRO A 237 7.00 38.67 -1.43
N ARG A 238 6.32 39.82 -1.52
CA ARG A 238 6.90 41.17 -1.44
C ARG A 238 5.97 42.07 -0.62
N LEU A 239 6.52 43.15 -0.03
CA LEU A 239 5.71 44.16 0.65
C LEU A 239 4.56 44.62 -0.27
N PHE A 240 3.33 44.65 0.28
CA PHE A 240 2.10 45.05 -0.41
C PHE A 240 1.63 44.17 -1.60
N MET A 241 2.27 43.03 -1.85
CA MET A 241 1.84 42.09 -2.89
C MET A 241 1.16 40.87 -2.26
N ALA A 242 -0.17 40.88 -2.17
CA ALA A 242 -0.93 39.72 -1.70
C ALA A 242 -1.18 38.74 -2.86
N VAL A 243 -0.70 37.50 -2.71
CA VAL A 243 -0.96 36.40 -3.64
C VAL A 243 -1.83 35.36 -2.94
N GLY A 244 -2.90 34.92 -3.59
CA GLY A 244 -3.70 33.79 -3.10
C GLY A 244 -2.91 32.49 -3.25
N VAL A 245 -2.81 31.72 -2.18
CA VAL A 245 -2.08 30.44 -2.19
C VAL A 245 -2.93 29.37 -1.53
N TYR A 246 -2.88 28.15 -2.07
CA TYR A 246 -3.53 27.01 -1.45
C TYR A 246 -2.57 26.34 -0.47
N ARG A 247 -2.97 26.24 0.80
CA ARG A 247 -2.16 25.67 1.87
C ARG A 247 -2.73 24.33 2.30
N ILE A 248 -1.84 23.33 2.38
CA ILE A 248 -2.11 21.99 2.89
C ILE A 248 -1.28 21.81 4.17
N ARG A 249 -1.93 21.51 5.29
CA ARG A 249 -1.27 21.02 6.50
C ARG A 249 -1.11 19.51 6.37
N PHE A 250 0.13 19.07 6.32
CA PHE A 250 0.49 17.68 6.05
C PHE A 250 1.31 17.10 7.22
N PHE A 251 0.98 15.89 7.61
CA PHE A 251 1.59 15.18 8.72
C PHE A 251 2.31 13.94 8.21
N THR A 252 3.61 13.85 8.46
CA THR A 252 4.47 12.82 7.89
C THR A 252 5.53 12.37 8.88
N PHE A 253 5.96 11.12 8.79
CA PHE A 253 7.11 10.59 9.52
C PHE A 253 8.41 10.71 8.69
N TYR A 254 8.31 11.13 7.43
CA TYR A 254 9.48 11.42 6.60
C TYR A 254 10.07 12.77 6.96
N ASP A 255 11.40 12.87 6.91
CA ASP A 255 12.09 14.14 7.09
C ASP A 255 11.52 15.21 6.13
N PRO A 256 11.25 16.44 6.60
CA PRO A 256 10.70 17.51 5.78
C PRO A 256 11.50 17.80 4.50
N LYS A 257 12.82 17.57 4.50
CA LYS A 257 13.67 17.66 3.30
C LYS A 257 13.32 16.60 2.27
N TYR A 258 12.99 15.38 2.70
CA TYR A 258 12.52 14.33 1.79
C TYR A 258 11.24 14.76 1.08
N ILE A 259 10.26 15.32 1.81
CA ILE A 259 9.05 15.86 1.18
C ILE A 259 9.41 16.99 0.20
N LYS A 260 10.33 17.88 0.56
CA LYS A 260 10.78 18.94 -0.36
C LYS A 260 11.37 18.38 -1.66
N LYS A 261 12.11 17.27 -1.64
CA LYS A 261 12.62 16.60 -2.85
C LYS A 261 11.48 16.13 -3.75
N ILE A 262 10.46 15.49 -3.17
CA ILE A 262 9.26 15.06 -3.90
C ILE A 262 8.60 16.26 -4.59
N LEU A 263 8.39 17.36 -3.84
CA LEU A 263 7.75 18.56 -4.40
C LEU A 263 8.57 19.19 -5.51
N VAL A 264 9.90 19.29 -5.36
CA VAL A 264 10.78 19.80 -6.42
C VAL A 264 10.65 18.95 -7.68
N GLY A 265 10.59 17.63 -7.56
CA GLY A 265 10.36 16.71 -8.69
C GLY A 265 9.01 16.91 -9.41
N LEU A 266 8.03 17.52 -8.75
CA LEU A 266 6.72 17.81 -9.33
C LEU A 266 6.60 19.24 -9.88
N GLU A 267 7.55 20.14 -9.64
CA GLU A 267 7.45 21.53 -10.11
C GLU A 267 7.58 21.67 -11.63
N PHE A 268 8.33 20.77 -12.27
CA PHE A 268 8.61 20.79 -13.70
C PHE A 268 8.02 19.58 -14.43
N LEU A 269 7.71 19.79 -15.70
CA LEU A 269 7.39 18.73 -16.66
C LEU A 269 8.68 18.07 -17.16
N GLU A 270 8.53 16.95 -17.85
CA GLU A 270 9.65 16.22 -18.45
C GLU A 270 10.45 17.08 -19.45
N ASN A 271 9.78 17.93 -20.21
CA ASN A 271 10.40 18.88 -21.15
C ASN A 271 11.09 20.08 -20.47
N GLY A 272 11.13 20.12 -19.13
CA GLY A 272 11.77 21.18 -18.36
C GLY A 272 10.95 22.47 -18.20
N ILE A 273 9.68 22.47 -18.62
CA ILE A 273 8.77 23.60 -18.37
C ILE A 273 8.32 23.56 -16.90
N ARG A 274 8.52 24.67 -16.19
CA ARG A 274 7.99 24.83 -14.83
C ARG A 274 6.50 25.08 -14.87
N ILE A 275 5.74 24.27 -14.13
CA ILE A 275 4.29 24.37 -14.10
C ILE A 275 3.72 24.89 -12.79
N VAL A 276 4.43 24.72 -11.67
CA VAL A 276 3.95 25.12 -10.35
C VAL A 276 5.12 25.45 -9.42
N ASP A 277 4.88 26.25 -8.38
CA ASP A 277 5.81 26.37 -7.25
C ASP A 277 5.21 25.70 -6.01
N TYR A 278 5.98 24.81 -5.41
CA TYR A 278 5.60 24.15 -4.18
C TYR A 278 6.59 24.52 -3.08
N ASP A 279 6.12 25.24 -2.08
CA ASP A 279 6.91 25.54 -0.88
C ASP A 279 6.54 24.60 0.26
N VAL A 280 7.56 24.22 1.04
CA VAL A 280 7.42 23.47 2.28
C VAL A 280 7.87 24.35 3.43
N TYR A 281 7.06 24.42 4.47
CA TYR A 281 7.41 25.04 5.74
C TYR A 281 7.37 23.99 6.84
N TYR A 282 8.42 23.98 7.66
CA TYR A 282 8.49 23.20 8.90
C TYR A 282 8.87 24.12 10.05
N ASN A 283 8.13 24.08 11.16
CA ASN A 283 8.32 24.98 12.30
C ASN A 283 8.42 26.46 11.90
N ARG A 284 7.52 26.90 11.00
CA ARG A 284 7.46 28.26 10.42
C ARG A 284 8.68 28.68 9.59
N LYS A 285 9.63 27.78 9.33
CA LYS A 285 10.79 28.01 8.46
C LYS A 285 10.58 27.36 7.10
N LYS A 286 10.82 28.12 6.04
CA LYS A 286 10.80 27.60 4.67
C LYS A 286 12.00 26.69 4.44
N ILE A 287 11.76 25.52 3.87
CA ILE A 287 12.79 24.62 3.37
C ILE A 287 13.02 24.94 1.89
N ASN A 288 14.21 25.44 1.58
CA ASN A 288 14.58 25.83 0.24
C ASN A 288 14.99 24.61 -0.59
N TRP A 289 14.89 24.74 -1.91
CA TRP A 289 15.39 23.71 -2.82
C TRP A 289 16.92 23.53 -2.71
N THR A 290 17.63 24.56 -2.24
CA THR A 290 19.07 24.50 -1.94
C THR A 290 19.40 23.56 -0.78
N ASP A 291 18.47 23.38 0.14
CA ASP A 291 18.66 22.53 1.33
C ASP A 291 18.57 21.03 1.01
N VAL A 292 18.23 20.70 -0.24
CA VAL A 292 18.07 19.34 -0.74
C VAL A 292 18.94 19.04 -1.94
N ILE A 293 19.94 19.87 -2.27
CA ILE A 293 20.84 19.63 -3.40
C ILE A 293 21.62 18.32 -3.18
N GLU A 294 21.75 17.55 -4.26
CA GLU A 294 22.62 16.37 -4.35
C GLU A 294 23.53 16.49 -5.57
N ASP A 295 24.65 15.76 -5.56
CA ASP A 295 25.56 15.57 -6.70
C ASP A 295 26.11 16.85 -7.35
N ASN A 296 26.28 17.92 -6.56
CA ASN A 296 26.72 19.25 -7.05
C ASN A 296 25.82 19.85 -8.14
N LEU A 297 24.59 19.37 -8.31
CA LEU A 297 23.63 19.89 -9.29
C LEU A 297 23.10 21.25 -8.82
N ARG A 298 23.66 22.34 -9.35
CA ARG A 298 23.29 23.72 -8.99
C ARG A 298 22.08 24.27 -9.76
N SER A 299 21.46 23.46 -10.62
CA SER A 299 20.26 23.85 -11.40
C SER A 299 19.01 23.16 -10.86
N LYS A 300 18.02 23.97 -10.44
CA LYS A 300 16.73 23.47 -9.93
C LYS A 300 15.99 22.60 -10.96
N ASN A 301 16.10 22.91 -12.25
CA ASN A 301 15.47 22.11 -13.32
C ASN A 301 16.10 20.71 -13.41
N LEU A 302 17.44 20.62 -13.44
CA LEU A 302 18.13 19.32 -13.47
C LEU A 302 17.82 18.49 -12.21
N LEU A 303 17.78 19.14 -11.05
CA LEU A 303 17.40 18.50 -9.80
C LEU A 303 15.95 17.98 -9.84
N SER A 304 15.02 18.77 -10.39
CA SER A 304 13.64 18.35 -10.59
C SER A 304 13.53 17.14 -11.52
N GLN A 305 14.30 17.10 -12.62
CA GLN A 305 14.29 15.96 -13.53
C GLN A 305 14.79 14.68 -12.86
N LYS A 306 15.85 14.78 -12.04
CA LYS A 306 16.35 13.66 -11.24
C LYS A 306 15.26 13.14 -10.29
N TYR A 307 14.70 14.00 -9.45
CA TYR A 307 13.67 13.59 -8.49
C TYR A 307 12.39 13.10 -9.14
N ARG A 308 12.00 13.68 -10.28
CA ARG A 308 10.88 13.16 -11.07
C ARG A 308 11.09 11.71 -11.48
N LYS A 309 12.28 11.37 -11.98
CA LYS A 309 12.61 9.97 -12.35
C LYS A 309 12.54 9.06 -11.13
N GLU A 310 13.10 9.47 -10.00
CA GLU A 310 13.04 8.69 -8.75
C GLU A 310 11.61 8.48 -8.24
N ILE A 311 10.75 9.49 -8.37
CA ILE A 311 9.33 9.39 -8.04
C ILE A 311 8.66 8.38 -8.98
N PHE A 312 8.86 8.52 -10.29
CA PHE A 312 8.16 7.71 -11.30
C PHE A 312 8.60 6.24 -11.26
N LEU A 313 9.87 5.95 -10.91
CA LEU A 313 10.33 4.59 -10.65
C LEU A 313 9.62 3.91 -9.47
N LYS A 314 9.05 4.71 -8.56
CA LYS A 314 8.25 4.23 -7.43
C LYS A 314 6.76 4.23 -7.74
N LEU A 315 6.31 4.47 -8.97
CA LEU A 315 4.89 4.46 -9.30
C LEU A 315 4.59 3.37 -10.32
N GLU A 316 3.39 2.82 -10.26
CA GLU A 316 2.90 1.88 -11.26
C GLU A 316 2.55 2.60 -12.56
N GLU A 317 2.57 1.89 -13.69
CA GLU A 317 2.33 2.49 -15.01
C GLU A 317 0.96 3.20 -15.10
N LYS A 318 -0.06 2.64 -14.44
CA LYS A 318 -1.39 3.25 -14.36
C LYS A 318 -1.36 4.59 -13.61
N GLU A 319 -0.65 4.65 -12.50
CA GLU A 319 -0.52 5.86 -11.67
C GLU A 319 0.23 6.96 -12.43
N ILE A 320 1.27 6.57 -13.17
CA ILE A 320 2.03 7.47 -14.04
C ILE A 320 1.12 8.07 -15.12
N LYS A 321 0.31 7.24 -15.79
CA LYS A 321 -0.65 7.71 -16.80
C LYS A 321 -1.64 8.72 -16.23
N GLU A 322 -2.21 8.45 -15.06
CA GLU A 322 -3.13 9.37 -14.39
C GLU A 322 -2.47 10.72 -14.04
N ILE A 323 -1.20 10.70 -13.60
CA ILE A 323 -0.42 11.93 -13.34
C ILE A 323 -0.16 12.69 -14.64
N MET A 324 0.20 12.00 -15.72
CA MET A 324 0.43 12.62 -17.04
C MET A 324 -0.84 13.24 -17.62
N ASP A 325 -2.00 12.62 -17.41
CA ASP A 325 -3.30 13.17 -17.81
C ASP A 325 -3.62 14.48 -17.07
N LEU A 326 -3.28 14.57 -15.78
CA LEU A 326 -3.38 15.82 -15.02
C LEU A 326 -2.42 16.88 -15.55
N GLU A 327 -1.18 16.51 -15.90
CA GLU A 327 -0.21 17.41 -16.52
C GLU A 327 -0.70 17.96 -17.86
N TYR A 328 -1.30 17.11 -18.71
CA TYR A 328 -1.89 17.53 -19.97
C TYR A 328 -3.04 18.54 -19.76
N LYS A 329 -3.92 18.29 -18.78
CA LYS A 329 -4.99 19.23 -18.40
C LYS A 329 -4.43 20.56 -17.89
N ILE A 330 -3.35 20.55 -17.11
CA ILE A 330 -2.67 21.76 -16.60
C ILE A 330 -2.06 22.58 -17.73
N ILE A 331 -1.54 21.94 -18.78
CA ILE A 331 -0.98 22.67 -19.93
C ILE A 331 -2.09 23.41 -20.68
N LYS A 332 -3.24 22.77 -20.88
CA LYS A 332 -4.40 23.37 -21.57
C LYS A 332 -4.97 24.63 -20.92
N THR A 333 -4.73 24.85 -19.63
CA THR A 333 -5.18 26.07 -18.95
C THR A 333 -4.26 27.27 -19.20
N ARG A 334 -3.20 27.09 -19.98
CA ARG A 334 -2.19 28.11 -20.29
C ARG A 334 -2.32 28.69 -21.68
N ASP A 335 -3.10 28.01 -22.53
CA ASP A 335 -3.61 28.52 -23.80
C ASP A 335 -4.80 29.45 -23.51
#